data_AF-A0A4R3Z630-F1
#
_entry.id   AF-A0A4R3Z630-F1
#
_cell.length_a   1.000
_cell.length_b   1.000
_cell.length_c   1.000
_cell.angle_alpha   90.00
_cell.angle_beta   90.00
_cell.angle_gamma   90.00
#
_symmetry.space_group_name_H-M   'P 1'
#
loop_
_entity.id
_entity.type
_entity.pdbx_description
1 polymer ?
#
loop_
_entity_poly.entity_id
_entity_poly.type
_entity_poly.pdbx_seq_one_letter_code
_entity_poly.pdbx_strand_id
1 'polypeptide(L)'
;MSFIIKEGLFYFQTDITFHKCQDIQANKNVALCIDNIQIEGICKEIGHPLDHQDFCRDFKTHFLSSYENYSHLKNERLFVIKPTFIQRWNYIDERPIIEQLYINEEKYYEKQYLK
;
A
#
# COMPACT_ATOMS: atom_id res chain seq x y z
N MET A 1 0.10 -2.06 -9.55
CA MET A 1 0.37 -0.72 -8.97
C MET A 1 1.70 -0.82 -8.25
N SER A 2 2.61 0.13 -8.48
CA SER A 2 3.96 0.09 -7.90
C SER A 2 3.98 0.85 -6.58
N PHE A 3 4.64 0.28 -5.57
CA PHE A 3 4.76 0.87 -4.25
C PHE A 3 6.23 1.03 -3.86
N ILE A 4 6.53 2.11 -3.14
CA ILE A 4 7.76 2.28 -2.38
C ILE A 4 7.41 2.17 -0.91
N ILE A 5 8.11 1.30 -0.18
CA ILE A 5 7.91 1.13 1.26
C ILE A 5 9.06 1.83 1.97
N LYS A 6 8.75 2.83 2.81
CA LYS A 6 9.73 3.58 3.60
C LYS A 6 9.18 3.79 5.00
N GLU A 7 9.95 3.39 6.00
CA GLU A 7 9.59 3.53 7.43
C GLU A 7 8.22 2.92 7.77
N GLY A 8 7.90 1.77 7.16
CA GLY A 8 6.62 1.08 7.36
C GLY A 8 5.40 1.74 6.67
N LEU A 9 5.62 2.82 5.92
CA LEU A 9 4.59 3.49 5.12
C LEU A 9 4.68 3.08 3.65
N PHE A 10 3.53 3.00 2.99
CA PHE A 10 3.41 2.53 1.61
C PHE A 10 3.07 3.72 0.71
N TYR A 11 4.00 4.11 -0.15
CA TYR A 11 3.86 5.23 -1.08
C TYR A 11 3.56 4.74 -2.48
N PHE A 12 2.61 5.35 -3.17
CA PHE A 12 2.31 5.07 -4.57
C PHE A 12 1.83 6.33 -5.30
N GLN A 13 2.07 6.37 -6.60
CA GLN A 13 1.51 7.39 -7.48
C GLN A 13 0.39 6.82 -8.36
N THR A 14 -0.63 7.62 -8.62
CA THR A 14 -1.68 7.32 -9.60
C THR A 14 -2.34 8.60 -10.11
N ASP A 15 -2.93 8.55 -11.30
CA ASP A 15 -3.73 9.64 -11.85
C ASP A 15 -4.98 9.89 -10.98
N ILE A 16 -5.18 11.15 -10.56
CA ILE A 16 -6.31 11.58 -9.71
C ILE A 16 -7.68 11.37 -10.35
N THR A 17 -7.76 11.22 -11.67
CA THR A 17 -9.01 11.03 -12.41
C THR A 17 -9.54 9.60 -12.36
N PHE A 18 -8.74 8.64 -11.86
CA PHE A 18 -9.18 7.25 -11.77
C PHE A 18 -10.19 7.04 -10.64
N HIS A 19 -11.13 6.12 -10.85
CA HIS A 19 -12.19 5.79 -9.89
C HIS A 19 -11.68 5.50 -8.47
N LYS A 20 -10.56 4.77 -8.34
CA LYS A 20 -9.95 4.47 -7.04
C LYS A 20 -9.63 5.73 -6.22
N CYS A 21 -9.29 6.84 -6.87
CA CYS A 21 -8.99 8.09 -6.20
C CYS A 21 -10.25 8.73 -5.65
N GLN A 22 -11.38 8.62 -6.36
CA GLN A 22 -12.71 9.02 -5.87
C GLN A 22 -13.11 8.17 -4.66
N ASP A 23 -12.88 6.85 -4.73
CA ASP A 23 -13.16 5.94 -3.62
C ASP A 23 -12.31 6.28 -2.38
N ILE A 24 -11.01 6.53 -2.56
CA ILE A 24 -10.09 6.94 -1.46
C ILE A 24 -10.51 8.28 -0.85
N GLN A 25 -10.96 9.23 -1.66
CA GLN A 25 -11.44 10.53 -1.19
C GLN A 25 -12.73 10.39 -0.36
N ALA A 26 -13.64 9.51 -0.78
CA ALA A 26 -14.88 9.22 -0.06
C ALA A 26 -14.65 8.38 1.21
N ASN A 27 -13.73 7.43 1.16
CA ASN A 27 -13.36 6.56 2.28
C ASN A 27 -11.85 6.30 2.29
N LYS A 28 -11.17 6.84 3.32
CA LYS A 28 -9.72 6.73 3.46
C LYS A 28 -9.25 5.35 3.93
N ASN A 29 -10.16 4.49 4.40
CA ASN A 29 -9.83 3.13 4.79
C ASN A 29 -9.65 2.29 3.53
N VAL A 30 -8.43 1.80 3.30
CA VAL A 30 -8.07 1.01 2.12
C VAL A 30 -7.50 -0.34 2.51
N ALA A 31 -7.63 -1.30 1.60
CA ALA A 31 -6.95 -2.59 1.68
C ALA A 31 -6.08 -2.81 0.43
N LEU A 32 -4.87 -3.31 0.64
CA LEU A 32 -3.96 -3.80 -0.38
C LEU A 32 -3.87 -5.32 -0.25
N CYS A 33 -3.97 -6.03 -1.37
CA CYS A 33 -3.75 -7.46 -1.41
C CYS A 33 -2.57 -7.77 -2.34
N ILE A 34 -1.60 -8.53 -1.82
CA ILE A 34 -0.46 -9.05 -2.59
C ILE A 34 -0.23 -10.50 -2.19
N ASP A 35 -0.30 -11.40 -3.17
CA ASP A 35 -0.22 -12.85 -2.97
C ASP A 35 -1.18 -13.34 -1.86
N ASN A 36 -0.63 -13.82 -0.75
CA ASN A 36 -1.31 -14.33 0.43
C ASN A 36 -1.41 -13.30 1.58
N ILE A 37 -1.08 -12.03 1.32
CA ILE A 37 -1.03 -10.96 2.31
C ILE A 37 -2.10 -9.90 1.99
N GLN A 38 -2.91 -9.56 3.00
CA GLN A 38 -3.81 -8.42 3.02
C GLN A 38 -3.25 -7.38 3.99
N ILE A 39 -3.24 -6.11 3.59
CA ILE A 39 -2.80 -4.98 4.40
C ILE A 39 -3.89 -3.92 4.37
N GLU A 40 -4.48 -3.63 5.52
CA GLU A 40 -5.43 -2.55 5.70
C GLU A 40 -4.75 -1.33 6.29
N GLY A 41 -5.17 -0.14 5.87
CA GLY A 41 -4.59 1.10 6.35
C GLY A 41 -5.39 2.34 6.01
N ILE A 42 -4.89 3.48 6.47
CA ILE A 42 -5.44 4.80 6.19
C ILE A 42 -4.64 5.44 5.06
N CYS A 43 -5.30 5.74 3.95
CA CYS A 43 -4.72 6.39 2.78
C CYS A 43 -4.86 7.91 2.85
N LYS A 44 -3.84 8.62 2.38
CA LYS A 44 -3.84 10.07 2.26
C LYS A 44 -3.13 10.52 0.98
N GLU A 45 -3.74 11.44 0.25
CA GLU A 45 -3.08 12.20 -0.82
C GLU A 45 -2.09 13.21 -0.21
N ILE A 46 -0.86 13.24 -0.72
CA ILE A 46 0.21 14.13 -0.22
C ILE A 46 0.76 15.09 -1.29
N GLY A 47 0.07 15.23 -2.42
CA GLY A 47 0.39 16.21 -3.47
C GLY A 47 0.88 15.57 -4.77
N HIS A 48 1.64 16.32 -5.56
CA HIS A 48 2.21 15.84 -6.82
C HIS A 48 3.53 15.07 -6.55
N PRO A 49 3.83 13.96 -7.26
CA PRO A 49 5.06 13.18 -7.00
C PRO A 49 6.36 14.00 -7.01
N LEU A 50 6.48 14.93 -7.96
CA LEU A 50 7.68 15.77 -8.12
C LEU A 50 7.95 16.73 -6.95
N ASP A 51 6.97 16.97 -6.08
CA ASP A 51 7.18 17.75 -4.85
C ASP A 51 7.93 16.93 -3.78
N HIS A 52 8.11 15.62 -4.01
CA HIS A 52 8.70 14.65 -3.07
C HIS A 52 9.93 13.97 -3.68
N GLN A 53 11.07 14.67 -3.67
CA GLN A 53 12.31 14.23 -4.33
C GLN A 53 12.81 12.85 -3.85
N ASP A 54 12.67 12.56 -2.55
CA ASP A 54 13.04 11.25 -2.00
C ASP A 54 12.23 10.12 -2.63
N PHE A 55 10.90 10.29 -2.74
CA PHE A 55 10.04 9.32 -3.42
C PHE A 55 10.45 9.17 -4.88
N CYS A 56 10.67 10.26 -5.61
CA CYS A 56 11.07 10.19 -7.02
C CYS A 56 12.39 9.46 -7.23
N ARG A 57 13.38 9.66 -6.35
CA ARG A 57 14.67 8.94 -6.42
C ARG A 57 14.47 7.44 -6.28
N ASP A 58 13.75 7.02 -5.26
CA ASP A 58 13.51 5.60 -4.98
C ASP A 58 12.61 4.97 -6.05
N PHE A 59 11.56 5.68 -6.46
CA PHE A 59 10.62 5.24 -7.49
C PHE A 59 11.29 5.13 -8.86
N LYS A 60 12.15 6.07 -9.25
CA LYS A 60 12.94 5.98 -10.48
C LYS A 60 13.90 4.79 -10.46
N THR A 61 14.48 4.48 -9.30
CA THR A 61 15.44 3.37 -9.13
C THR A 61 14.77 2.02 -9.34
N HIS A 62 13.55 1.83 -8.82
CA HIS A 62 12.84 0.56 -8.89
C HIS A 62 11.84 0.44 -10.06
N PHE A 63 11.32 1.57 -10.55
CA PHE A 63 10.22 1.65 -11.51
C PHE A 63 10.46 2.71 -12.59
N LEU A 64 11.66 2.71 -13.19
CA LEU A 64 12.11 3.72 -14.17
C LEU A 64 11.06 4.03 -15.25
N SER A 65 10.51 3.01 -15.92
CA SER A 65 9.51 3.20 -16.98
C SER A 65 8.23 3.86 -16.47
N SER A 66 7.79 3.57 -15.26
CA SER A 66 6.61 4.22 -14.66
C SER A 66 6.91 5.67 -14.28
N TYR A 67 8.12 5.93 -13.79
CA TYR A 67 8.56 7.29 -13.48
C TYR A 67 8.55 8.16 -14.74
N GLU A 68 9.23 7.72 -15.79
CA GLU A 68 9.40 8.49 -17.04
C GLU A 68 8.07 8.76 -17.75
N ASN A 69 7.16 7.78 -17.76
CA ASN A 69 5.88 7.91 -18.45
C ASN A 69 4.83 8.70 -17.67
N TYR A 70 4.85 8.68 -16.33
CA TYR A 70 3.72 9.13 -15.53
C TYR A 70 4.03 10.18 -14.45
N SER A 71 5.20 10.15 -13.80
CA SER A 71 5.47 11.04 -12.64
C SER A 71 5.43 12.54 -12.96
N HIS A 72 5.56 12.90 -14.24
CA HIS A 72 5.54 14.27 -14.73
C HIS A 72 4.15 14.75 -15.19
N LEU A 73 3.16 13.85 -15.24
CA LEU A 73 1.82 14.19 -15.70
C LEU A 73 1.09 15.04 -14.67
N LYS A 74 0.46 16.13 -15.12
CA LYS A 74 -0.24 17.11 -14.25
C LYS A 74 -1.23 16.48 -13.25
N ASN A 75 -1.87 15.39 -13.64
CA ASN A 75 -2.91 14.73 -12.87
C ASN A 75 -2.35 13.68 -11.90
N GLU A 76 -1.07 13.34 -12.00
CA GLU A 76 -0.46 12.35 -11.12
C GLU A 76 -0.47 12.86 -9.68
N ARG A 77 -0.85 11.99 -8.76
CA ARG A 77 -0.87 12.27 -7.33
C ARG A 77 -0.13 11.19 -6.57
N LEU A 78 0.64 11.63 -5.59
CA LEU A 78 1.31 10.78 -4.63
C LEU A 78 0.39 10.56 -3.44
N PHE A 79 0.25 9.29 -3.07
CA PHE A 79 -0.50 8.84 -1.91
C PHE A 79 0.42 8.07 -0.97
N VAL A 80 0.07 8.12 0.31
CA VAL A 80 0.69 7.31 1.36
C VAL A 80 -0.39 6.54 2.10
N ILE A 81 -0.12 5.26 2.37
CA ILE A 81 -0.93 4.42 3.23
C ILE A 81 -0.14 4.18 4.50
N LYS A 82 -0.76 4.50 5.64
CA LYS A 82 -0.31 4.06 6.97
C LYS A 82 -1.02 2.75 7.30
N PRO A 83 -0.32 1.60 7.34
CA PRO A 83 -0.91 0.34 7.71
C PRO A 83 -1.47 0.35 9.14
N THR A 84 -2.57 -0.35 9.34
CA THR A 84 -3.24 -0.52 10.64
C THR A 84 -3.44 -1.99 10.98
N PHE A 85 -3.60 -2.84 9.97
CA PHE A 85 -3.79 -4.27 10.14
C PHE A 85 -3.15 -5.03 8.97
N ILE A 86 -2.51 -6.16 9.25
CA ILE A 86 -1.94 -7.06 8.25
C ILE A 86 -2.44 -8.47 8.55
N GLN A 87 -2.91 -9.17 7.52
CA GLN A 87 -3.24 -10.58 7.58
C GLN A 87 -2.46 -11.35 6.54
N ARG A 88 -1.85 -12.47 6.93
CA ARG A 88 -1.19 -13.40 6.02
C ARG A 88 -1.79 -14.80 6.14
N TRP A 89 -2.05 -15.42 5.01
CA TRP A 89 -2.36 -16.84 4.93
C TRP A 89 -1.08 -17.65 4.81
N ASN A 90 -0.89 -18.65 5.65
CA ASN A 90 0.28 -19.53 5.64
C ASN A 90 -0.13 -20.99 5.77
N TYR A 91 0.82 -21.91 5.58
CA TYR A 91 0.61 -23.35 5.75
C TYR A 91 1.73 -23.92 6.60
N ILE A 92 1.37 -24.60 7.69
CA ILE A 92 2.30 -25.40 8.52
C ILE A 92 1.79 -26.84 8.52
N ASP A 93 2.63 -27.78 8.10
CA ASP A 93 2.27 -29.20 7.95
C ASP A 93 0.96 -29.41 7.16
N GLU A 94 0.85 -28.74 6.01
CA GLU A 94 -0.33 -28.72 5.11
C GLU A 94 -1.61 -28.13 5.72
N ARG A 95 -1.56 -27.61 6.95
CA ARG A 95 -2.71 -26.99 7.61
C ARG A 95 -2.71 -25.49 7.37
N PRO A 96 -3.83 -24.92 6.91
CA PRO A 96 -3.92 -23.47 6.71
C PRO A 96 -3.91 -22.74 8.06
N ILE A 97 -3.12 -21.70 8.12
CA ILE A 97 -2.98 -20.80 9.27
C ILE A 97 -3.21 -19.37 8.81
N ILE A 98 -3.84 -18.59 9.68
CA ILE A 98 -4.00 -17.15 9.50
C ILE A 98 -3.17 -16.44 10.57
N GLU A 99 -2.25 -15.62 10.12
CA GLU A 99 -1.46 -14.70 10.94
C GLU A 99 -2.08 -13.31 10.84
N GLN A 100 -2.28 -12.65 11.96
CA GLN A 100 -2.94 -11.35 12.06
C GLN A 100 -2.09 -10.42 12.93
N LEU A 101 -1.69 -9.29 12.37
CA LEU A 101 -0.93 -8.24 13.05
C LEU A 101 -1.79 -6.97 13.12
N TYR A 102 -2.09 -6.54 14.33
CA TYR A 102 -2.76 -5.29 14.64
C TYR A 102 -1.70 -4.26 15.04
N ILE A 103 -1.43 -3.30 14.14
CA ILE A 103 -0.22 -2.48 14.21
C ILE A 103 -0.31 -1.44 15.33
N ASN A 104 -1.47 -0.80 15.50
CA ASN A 104 -1.63 0.24 16.53
C ASN A 104 -1.66 -0.37 17.94
N GLU A 105 -2.16 -1.60 18.06
CA GLU A 105 -2.25 -2.35 19.30
C GLU A 105 -0.98 -3.13 19.63
N GLU A 106 -0.02 -3.20 18.70
CA GLU A 106 1.18 -4.03 18.80
C GLU A 106 0.86 -5.50 19.14
N LYS A 107 -0.21 -6.04 18.55
CA LYS A 107 -0.69 -7.40 18.83
C LYS A 107 -0.55 -8.30 17.62
N TYR A 108 -0.02 -9.49 17.88
CA TYR A 108 0.07 -10.58 16.91
C TYR A 108 -0.82 -11.74 17.36
N TYR A 109 -1.57 -12.29 16.42
CA TYR A 109 -2.37 -13.50 16.60
C TYR A 109 -2.08 -14.49 15.48
N GLU A 110 -1.99 -15.74 15.86
CA GLU A 110 -1.91 -16.87 14.93
C GLU A 110 -3.05 -17.83 15.25
N LYS A 111 -3.77 -18.25 14.22
CA LYS A 111 -4.84 -19.23 14.37
C LYS A 111 -4.82 -20.22 13.22
N GLN A 112 -4.96 -21.50 13.55
CA GLN A 112 -5.30 -22.50 12.55
C GLN A 112 -6.67 -22.16 11.96
N TYR A 113 -6.77 -22.14 10.64
CA TYR A 113 -8.05 -21.99 9.97
C TYR A 113 -8.81 -23.32 10.03
N LEU A 114 -9.73 -23.40 10.98
CA LEU A 114 -10.66 -24.52 11.10
C LEU A 114 -11.90 -24.20 10.25
N LYS A 115 -12.16 -25.04 9.26
CA LYS A 115 -13.30 -24.91 8.35
C LYS A 115 -14.61 -25.23 9.05
#